data_AF-A0A1I5DKV0-F1
#
_entry.id   AF-A0A1I5DKV0-F1
#
_cell.length_a   1.000
_cell.length_b   1.000
_cell.length_c   1.000
_cell.angle_alpha   90.00
_cell.angle_beta   90.00
_cell.angle_gamma   90.00
#
_symmetry.space_group_name_H-M   'P 1'
#
loop_
_entity.id
_entity.type
_entity.pdbx_description
1 polymer ?
#
loop_
_entity_poly.entity_id
_entity_poly.type
_entity_poly.pdbx_seq_one_letter_code
_entity_poly.pdbx_strand_id
1 'polypeptide(L)'
;LAPDVPPAPDRTAAACFAAKMALEIGASDPEVQRLAHDCFSVVRAAVAECVRAAQRNGDIDPDADPDDLAYLLLTVIRGSDVVGAYGHSPDRLTSIAESAFALLPRPRHH
;
A
#
# COMPACT_ATOMS: atom_id res chain seq x y z
N LEU A 1 -6.17 23.19 9.39
CA LEU A 1 -4.69 23.19 9.41
C LEU A 1 -4.23 24.56 8.95
N ALA A 2 -3.33 25.21 9.69
CA ALA A 2 -2.85 26.55 9.37
C ALA A 2 -2.01 26.57 8.07
N PRO A 3 -2.08 27.65 7.27
CA PRO A 3 -1.42 27.79 5.96
C PRO A 3 0.13 27.91 6.03
N ASP A 4 0.71 27.88 7.22
CA ASP A 4 2.12 28.26 7.46
C ASP A 4 3.04 27.05 7.70
N VAL A 5 2.55 25.83 7.50
CA VAL A 5 3.37 24.61 7.59
C VAL A 5 3.93 24.31 6.19
N PRO A 6 5.23 24.54 5.93
CA PRO A 6 5.81 24.16 4.65
C PRO A 6 5.63 22.65 4.45
N PRO A 7 5.30 22.19 3.23
CA PRO A 7 5.22 20.76 2.96
C PRO A 7 6.56 20.12 3.32
N ALA A 8 6.54 19.09 4.17
CA ALA A 8 7.76 18.41 4.60
C ALA A 8 8.58 18.00 3.36
N PRO A 9 9.86 18.41 3.25
CA PRO A 9 10.63 18.30 2.01
C PRO A 9 11.03 16.87 1.64
N ASP A 10 10.52 15.87 2.37
CA ASP A 10 10.85 14.48 2.10
C ASP A 10 9.74 13.53 2.59
N ARG A 11 8.71 13.32 1.76
CA ARG A 11 7.83 12.15 1.93
C ARG A 11 8.49 10.85 1.47
N THR A 12 9.67 10.93 0.83
CA THR A 12 10.44 9.78 0.31
C THR A 12 11.25 9.10 1.42
N ALA A 13 11.69 9.83 2.45
CA ALA A 13 12.32 9.30 3.67
C ALA A 13 11.34 9.02 4.80
N ALA A 14 10.06 9.39 4.66
CA ALA A 14 9.00 8.96 5.57
C ALA A 14 8.56 7.51 5.26
N ALA A 15 9.53 6.60 5.11
CA ALA A 15 9.26 5.18 5.04
C ALA A 15 8.40 4.80 6.25
N CYS A 16 7.28 4.12 5.99
CA CYS A 16 6.22 3.86 6.96
C CYS A 16 6.74 3.49 8.35
N PHE A 17 6.58 4.41 9.31
CA PHE A 17 7.03 4.18 10.69
C PHE A 17 6.42 2.91 11.28
N ALA A 18 5.12 2.68 11.06
CA ALA A 18 4.43 1.46 11.48
C ALA A 18 5.07 0.18 10.92
N ALA A 19 5.55 0.19 9.67
CA ALA A 19 6.21 -0.97 9.07
C ALA A 19 7.57 -1.26 9.69
N LYS A 20 8.36 -0.22 9.95
CA LYS A 20 9.67 -0.38 10.62
C LYS A 20 9.50 -0.92 12.03
N MET A 21 8.60 -0.32 12.81
CA MET A 21 8.32 -0.73 14.19
C MET A 21 7.79 -2.17 14.28
N ALA A 22 6.89 -2.56 13.37
CA ALA A 22 6.38 -3.93 13.31
C ALA A 22 7.51 -4.96 13.09
N LEU A 23 8.47 -4.64 12.23
CA LEU A 23 9.59 -5.53 11.90
C LEU A 23 10.66 -5.57 13.01
N GLU A 24 10.97 -4.44 13.63
CA GLU A 24 12.08 -4.34 14.60
C GLU A 24 11.69 -4.82 16.00
N ILE A 25 10.50 -4.44 16.49
CA ILE A 25 10.09 -4.73 17.88
C ILE A 25 8.68 -5.31 18.02
N GLY A 26 7.93 -5.45 16.94
CA GLY A 26 6.54 -5.94 16.99
C GLY A 26 6.39 -7.33 17.62
N ALA A 27 7.35 -8.23 17.42
CA ALA A 27 7.31 -9.56 18.02
C ALA A 27 7.54 -9.56 19.54
N SER A 28 8.17 -8.51 20.08
CA SER A 28 8.52 -8.36 21.49
C SER A 28 7.60 -7.38 22.26
N ASP A 29 6.81 -6.58 21.54
CA ASP A 29 5.90 -5.58 22.11
C ASP A 29 4.49 -5.73 21.50
N PRO A 30 3.54 -6.32 22.25
CA PRO A 30 2.17 -6.51 21.79
C PRO A 30 1.43 -5.22 21.43
N GLU A 31 1.76 -4.09 22.07
CA GLU A 31 1.12 -2.81 21.77
C GLU A 31 1.60 -2.25 20.44
N VAL A 32 2.89 -2.41 20.14
CA VAL A 32 3.45 -2.07 18.82
C VAL A 32 2.84 -2.95 17.73
N GLN A 33 2.71 -4.25 17.98
CA GLN A 33 2.05 -5.17 17.05
C GLN A 33 0.60 -4.74 16.77
N ARG A 34 -0.16 -4.40 17.83
CA ARG A 34 -1.54 -3.92 17.72
C ARG A 34 -1.61 -2.62 16.92
N LEU A 35 -0.76 -1.64 17.22
CA LEU A 35 -0.74 -0.36 16.51
C LEU A 35 -0.40 -0.52 15.03
N ALA A 36 0.58 -1.36 14.71
CA ALA A 36 0.93 -1.67 13.32
C ALA A 36 -0.21 -2.36 12.58
N HIS A 37 -0.85 -3.34 13.23
CA HIS A 37 -2.03 -4.02 12.70
C HIS A 37 -3.17 -3.04 12.40
N ASP A 38 -3.48 -2.14 13.34
CA ASP A 38 -4.55 -1.14 13.18
C ASP A 38 -4.23 -0.17 12.04
N CYS A 39 -2.98 0.30 11.96
CA CYS A 39 -2.52 1.17 10.88
C CYS A 39 -2.67 0.52 9.50
N PHE A 40 -2.21 -0.73 9.36
CA PHE A 40 -2.32 -1.46 8.10
C PHE A 40 -3.74 -1.86 7.76
N SER A 41 -4.58 -2.12 8.77
CA SER A 41 -6.00 -2.42 8.56
C SER A 41 -6.74 -1.26 7.91
N VAL A 42 -6.44 -0.01 8.29
CA VAL A 42 -7.02 1.19 7.67
C VAL A 42 -6.63 1.27 6.19
N VAL A 43 -5.36 1.09 5.87
CA VAL A 43 -4.89 1.15 4.47
C VAL A 43 -5.48 0.00 3.66
N ARG A 44 -5.45 -1.22 4.19
CA ARG A 44 -6.03 -2.41 3.55
C ARG A 44 -7.52 -2.21 3.25
N ALA A 45 -8.29 -1.71 4.21
CA ALA A 45 -9.72 -1.49 4.02
C ALA A 45 -10.00 -0.45 2.92
N ALA A 46 -9.22 0.63 2.87
CA ALA A 46 -9.33 1.64 1.82
C ALA A 46 -9.00 1.05 0.43
N VAL A 47 -7.93 0.26 0.32
CA VAL A 47 -7.56 -0.40 -0.95
C VAL A 47 -8.62 -1.43 -1.37
N ALA A 48 -9.16 -2.22 -0.44
CA ALA A 48 -10.23 -3.17 -0.74
C ALA A 48 -11.47 -2.46 -1.29
N GLU A 49 -11.83 -1.28 -0.76
CA GLU A 49 -12.93 -0.50 -1.32
C GLU A 49 -12.63 0.02 -2.73
N CYS A 50 -11.38 0.44 -3.01
CA CYS A 50 -10.98 0.78 -4.37
C CYS A 50 -11.10 -0.41 -5.33
N VAL A 51 -10.71 -1.61 -4.89
CA VAL A 51 -10.86 -2.83 -5.69
C VAL A 51 -12.34 -3.12 -5.96
N ARG A 52 -13.20 -3.05 -4.93
CA ARG A 52 -14.65 -3.22 -5.11
C ARG A 52 -15.24 -2.17 -6.06
N ALA A 53 -14.77 -0.93 -6.00
CA ALA A 53 -15.18 0.11 -6.94
C ALA A 53 -14.76 -0.21 -8.38
N ALA A 54 -13.53 -0.65 -8.59
CA ALA A 54 -13.02 -1.07 -9.89
C ALA A 54 -13.78 -2.30 -10.43
N GLN A 55 -14.16 -3.25 -9.58
CA GLN A 55 -15.02 -4.39 -9.95
C GLN A 55 -16.40 -3.92 -10.41
N ARG A 56 -17.03 -2.98 -9.69
CA ARG A 56 -18.33 -2.39 -10.10
C ARG A 56 -18.25 -1.67 -11.44
N ASN A 57 -17.10 -1.12 -11.79
CA ASN A 57 -16.85 -0.46 -13.07
C ASN A 57 -16.47 -1.44 -14.19
N GLY A 58 -16.21 -2.70 -13.88
CA GLY A 58 -15.72 -3.68 -14.85
C GLY A 58 -14.23 -3.54 -15.21
N ASP A 59 -13.44 -2.89 -14.36
CA ASP A 59 -11.99 -2.77 -14.55
C ASP A 59 -11.23 -4.00 -14.00
N ILE A 60 -11.77 -4.64 -12.95
CA ILE A 60 -11.21 -5.83 -12.28
C ILE A 60 -12.23 -6.96 -12.34
N ASP A 61 -11.75 -8.20 -12.48
CA ASP A 61 -12.55 -9.42 -12.43
C ASP A 61 -13.48 -9.43 -11.18
N PRO A 62 -14.82 -9.50 -11.35
CA PRO A 62 -15.75 -9.49 -10.22
C PRO A 62 -15.64 -10.71 -9.30
N ASP A 63 -15.03 -11.80 -9.77
CA ASP A 63 -14.86 -13.02 -8.99
C ASP A 63 -13.54 -13.02 -8.17
N ALA A 64 -12.67 -12.04 -8.37
CA ALA A 64 -11.45 -11.90 -7.59
C ALA A 64 -11.75 -11.43 -6.15
N ASP A 65 -11.06 -12.00 -5.16
CA ASP A 65 -11.22 -11.59 -3.76
C ASP A 65 -10.62 -10.19 -3.54
N PRO A 66 -11.43 -9.17 -3.17
CA PRO A 66 -10.95 -7.81 -2.98
C PRO A 66 -10.02 -7.66 -1.78
N ASP A 67 -10.16 -8.49 -0.75
CA ASP A 67 -9.30 -8.42 0.44
C ASP A 67 -7.91 -9.01 0.14
N ASP A 68 -7.83 -10.09 -0.64
CA ASP A 68 -6.54 -10.64 -1.12
C ASP A 68 -5.81 -9.66 -2.03
N LEU A 69 -6.52 -9.05 -2.99
CA LEU A 69 -5.96 -8.01 -3.85
C LEU A 69 -5.51 -6.78 -3.04
N ALA A 70 -6.24 -6.43 -1.97
CA ALA A 70 -5.83 -5.35 -1.09
C ALA A 70 -4.55 -5.67 -0.31
N TYR A 71 -4.38 -6.91 0.17
CA TYR A 71 -3.13 -7.33 0.80
C TYR A 71 -1.95 -7.34 -0.19
N LEU A 72 -2.16 -7.81 -1.42
CA LEU A 72 -1.15 -7.76 -2.48
C LEU A 72 -0.70 -6.31 -2.73
N LEU A 73 -1.65 -5.41 -2.98
CA LEU A 73 -1.36 -4.01 -3.26
C LEU A 73 -0.74 -3.31 -2.04
N LEU A 74 -1.24 -3.55 -0.83
CA LEU A 74 -0.62 -3.05 0.40
C LEU A 74 0.86 -3.48 0.49
N THR A 75 1.15 -4.74 0.19
CA THR A 75 2.52 -5.28 0.17
C THR A 75 3.40 -4.54 -0.84
N VAL A 76 2.90 -4.32 -2.05
CA VAL A 76 3.62 -3.54 -3.08
C VAL A 76 3.89 -2.11 -2.60
N ILE A 77 2.91 -1.45 -1.98
CA ILE A 77 3.07 -0.09 -1.48
C ILE A 77 4.13 -0.06 -0.37
N ARG A 78 4.07 -0.97 0.60
CA ARG A 78 5.06 -1.03 1.70
C ARG A 78 6.46 -1.41 1.21
N GLY A 79 6.57 -2.32 0.23
CA GLY A 79 7.84 -2.65 -0.41
C GLY A 79 8.41 -1.47 -1.20
N SER A 80 7.55 -0.66 -1.83
CA SER A 80 7.97 0.56 -2.54
C SER A 80 8.57 1.60 -1.60
N ASP A 81 8.06 1.74 -0.37
CA ASP A 81 8.65 2.60 0.65
C ASP A 81 10.11 2.20 0.95
N VAL A 82 10.39 0.89 1.01
CA VAL A 82 11.75 0.36 1.22
C VAL A 82 12.63 0.67 0.00
N VAL A 83 12.16 0.35 -1.20
CA VAL A 83 12.90 0.60 -2.44
C VAL A 83 13.22 2.09 -2.61
N GLY A 84 12.27 2.97 -2.31
CA GLY A 84 12.46 4.42 -2.34
C GLY A 84 13.48 4.90 -1.30
N ALA A 85 13.41 4.39 -0.07
CA ALA A 85 14.36 4.72 0.99
C ALA A 85 15.80 4.28 0.67
N TYR A 86 15.99 3.26 -0.16
CA TYR A 86 17.30 2.83 -0.67
C TYR A 86 17.83 3.69 -1.85
N GLY A 87 17.13 4.76 -2.24
CA GLY A 87 17.58 5.72 -3.23
C GLY A 87 17.26 5.37 -4.68
N HIS A 88 16.34 4.42 -4.92
CA HIS A 88 15.86 4.15 -6.26
C HIS A 88 15.07 5.34 -6.82
N SER A 89 15.14 5.53 -8.14
CA SER A 89 14.51 6.67 -8.81
C SER A 89 12.98 6.63 -8.76
N PRO A 90 12.30 7.79 -8.84
CA PRO A 90 10.85 7.85 -8.99
C PRO A 90 10.33 7.00 -10.16
N ASP A 91 11.01 7.01 -11.30
CA ASP A 91 10.65 6.19 -12.47
C ASP A 91 10.65 4.69 -12.16
N ARG A 92 11.57 4.22 -11.29
CA ARG A 92 11.61 2.83 -10.85
C ARG A 92 10.39 2.49 -9.99
N LEU A 93 10.00 3.39 -9.08
CA LEU A 93 8.81 3.21 -8.25
C LEU A 93 7.53 3.21 -9.09
N THR A 94 7.43 4.10 -10.07
CA THR A 94 6.34 4.11 -11.06
C THR A 94 6.29 2.78 -11.81
N SER A 95 7.43 2.30 -12.31
CA SER A 95 7.49 1.01 -13.01
C SER A 95 7.05 -0.18 -12.14
N ILE A 96 7.32 -0.17 -10.83
CA ILE A 96 6.84 -1.18 -9.89
C ILE A 96 5.31 -1.12 -9.77
N ALA A 97 4.74 0.08 -9.61
CA ALA A 97 3.29 0.26 -9.50
C ALA A 97 2.57 -0.19 -10.78
N GLU A 98 3.05 0.22 -11.96
CA GLU A 98 2.50 -0.20 -13.26
C GLU A 98 2.57 -1.72 -13.44
N SER A 99 3.67 -2.35 -13.03
CA SER A 99 3.82 -3.81 -13.10
C SER A 99 2.82 -4.51 -12.18
N ALA A 100 2.57 -3.96 -10.98
CA ALA A 100 1.57 -4.50 -10.07
C ALA A 100 0.15 -4.38 -10.64
N PHE A 101 -0.20 -3.24 -11.25
CA PHE A 101 -1.50 -3.06 -11.92
C PHE A 101 -1.67 -4.00 -13.12
N ALA A 102 -0.60 -4.27 -13.87
CA ALA A 102 -0.65 -5.22 -14.99
C ALA A 102 -0.96 -6.67 -14.55
N LEU A 103 -0.70 -7.01 -13.29
CA LEU A 103 -0.99 -8.34 -12.72
C LEU A 103 -2.41 -8.46 -12.15
N LEU A 104 -3.16 -7.35 -12.05
CA LEU A 104 -4.53 -7.42 -11.54
C LEU A 104 -5.43 -8.23 -12.50
N PRO A 105 -6.30 -9.09 -11.96
CA PRO A 105 -7.16 -9.94 -12.78
C PRO A 105 -8.16 -9.07 -13.54
N ARG A 106 -8.17 -9.22 -14.86
CA ARG A 106 -9.10 -8.50 -15.74
C ARG A 106 -10.33 -9.35 -16.00
N PRO A 107 -11.52 -8.75 -16.17
CA PRO A 107 -12.70 -9.50 -16.56
C PRO A 107 -12.44 -10.28 -17.86
N ARG A 108 -12.88 -11.53 -17.89
CA ARG A 108 -12.87 -12.31 -19.14
C ARG A 108 -14.01 -11.81 -20.03
N HIS A 109 -13.67 -11.23 -21.17
CA HIS A 109 -14.66 -11.00 -22.22
C HIS A 109 -14.99 -12.37 -22.84
N HIS A 110 -16.22 -12.83 -22.63
CA HIS A 110 -16.81 -13.95 -23.37
C HIS A 110 -17.23 -13.51 -24.76
#